data_AF-A0A7V1LKS0-F1
#
_entry.id   AF-A0A7V1LKS0-F1
#
_cell.length_a   1.000
_cell.length_b   1.000
_cell.length_c   1.000
_cell.angle_alpha   90.00
_cell.angle_beta   90.00
_cell.angle_gamma   90.00
#
_symmetry.space_group_name_H-M   'P 1'
#
loop_
_entity.id
_entity.type
_entity.pdbx_description
1 polymer ?
#
loop_
_entity_poly.entity_id
_entity_poly.type
_entity_poly.pdbx_seq_one_letter_code
_entity_poly.pdbx_strand_id
1 'polypeptide(L)'
;MKKILLSLLPALLLITSSRAGDIKKVYILYTNDVHGGIVQTEATFLNPNFPPMLGGGASAAGIIKKVREKAAREGSAVLLLDAGDMFQGTPLGTRTGGKAIIEYMNAVGYDAVSAGNHDFDLGKDNLAKLVQQAHFPILSANIIDKKTNKVWQYVKPYVLLEKAGLKIGIFGLTTEATKNMSFADHIAGIDFTDEVPAAQRAVDSLRAKGADIVIGLVHMGLPYDEEEGWRQLKESIAQKVQKKSYLNAMELAHYVKGIDILMGGHIHRGYNEPWVDPDNHTICFQNYGNGGNLGMAEILVDM
;
A
#
# COMPACT_ATOMS: atom_id res chain seq x y z
N MET A 1 -45.74 -63.91 -31.33
CA MET A 1 -45.57 -63.04 -30.13
C MET A 1 -44.26 -62.27 -30.28
N LYS A 2 -44.31 -60.94 -30.43
CA LYS A 2 -43.10 -60.10 -30.59
C LYS A 2 -42.51 -59.79 -29.21
N LYS A 3 -41.22 -60.10 -28.99
CA LYS A 3 -40.49 -59.73 -27.77
C LYS A 3 -39.92 -58.32 -27.94
N ILE A 4 -40.31 -57.40 -27.07
CA ILE A 4 -39.73 -56.05 -26.96
C ILE A 4 -38.57 -56.15 -25.98
N LEU A 5 -37.33 -55.89 -26.43
CA LEU A 5 -36.17 -55.70 -25.57
C LEU A 5 -36.06 -54.21 -25.24
N LEU A 6 -36.15 -53.85 -23.95
CA LEU A 6 -35.73 -52.55 -23.44
C LEU A 6 -34.26 -52.65 -23.03
N SER A 7 -33.35 -51.98 -23.75
CA SER A 7 -31.99 -51.75 -23.27
C SER A 7 -31.95 -50.42 -22.51
N LEU A 8 -31.84 -50.49 -21.19
CA LEU A 8 -31.49 -49.33 -20.38
C LEU A 8 -29.97 -49.14 -20.45
N LEU A 9 -29.52 -48.13 -21.19
CA LEU A 9 -28.17 -47.61 -21.01
C LEU A 9 -28.10 -46.89 -19.65
N PRO A 10 -27.15 -47.21 -18.77
CA PRO A 10 -26.90 -46.37 -17.61
C PRO A 10 -26.25 -45.08 -18.11
N ALA A 11 -26.96 -43.95 -17.94
CA ALA A 11 -26.36 -42.63 -18.09
C ALA A 11 -25.34 -42.44 -16.96
N LEU A 12 -24.06 -42.63 -17.29
CA LEU A 12 -22.96 -42.32 -16.39
C LEU A 12 -22.86 -40.80 -16.29
N LEU A 13 -23.55 -40.20 -15.31
CA LEU A 13 -23.29 -38.81 -14.93
C LEU A 13 -21.87 -38.75 -14.34
N LEU A 14 -20.91 -38.39 -15.18
CA LEU A 14 -19.64 -37.84 -14.72
C LEU A 14 -19.95 -36.50 -14.06
N ILE A 15 -20.18 -36.52 -12.75
CA ILE A 15 -20.08 -35.33 -11.91
C ILE A 15 -18.59 -34.99 -11.88
N THR A 16 -18.13 -34.22 -12.85
CA THR A 16 -16.89 -33.48 -12.68
C THR A 16 -17.16 -32.48 -11.56
N SER A 17 -16.73 -32.80 -10.34
CA SER A 17 -16.55 -31.79 -9.32
C SER A 17 -15.50 -30.82 -9.87
N SER A 18 -15.94 -29.79 -10.56
CA SER A 18 -15.12 -28.58 -10.71
C SER A 18 -14.87 -28.15 -9.27
N ARG A 19 -13.63 -28.35 -8.82
CA ARG A 19 -13.14 -27.75 -7.59
C ARG A 19 -13.24 -26.25 -7.86
N ALA A 20 -14.36 -25.64 -7.48
CA ALA A 20 -14.42 -24.19 -7.39
C ALA A 20 -13.24 -23.84 -6.47
N GLY A 21 -12.27 -23.08 -6.99
CA GLY A 21 -11.13 -22.65 -6.20
C GLY A 21 -11.65 -22.04 -4.89
N ASP A 22 -10.93 -22.26 -3.79
CA ASP A 22 -11.31 -21.68 -2.50
C ASP A 22 -11.05 -20.16 -2.56
N ILE A 23 -11.92 -19.41 -3.23
CA ILE A 23 -11.77 -17.96 -3.39
C ILE A 23 -11.81 -17.32 -2.01
N LYS A 24 -10.70 -16.67 -1.64
CA LYS A 24 -10.60 -15.87 -0.42
C LYS A 24 -10.82 -14.41 -0.76
N LYS A 25 -11.54 -13.70 0.10
CA LYS A 25 -11.75 -12.26 -0.04
C LYS A 25 -10.88 -11.49 0.96
N VAL A 26 -10.24 -10.44 0.49
CA VAL A 26 -9.45 -9.50 1.28
C VAL A 26 -10.02 -8.09 1.09
N TYR A 27 -10.43 -7.47 2.19
CA TYR A 27 -10.72 -6.04 2.25
C TYR A 27 -9.44 -5.30 2.55
N ILE A 28 -9.02 -4.40 1.67
CA ILE A 28 -7.87 -3.53 1.93
C ILE A 28 -8.38 -2.10 2.08
N LEU A 29 -8.31 -1.59 3.30
CA LEU A 29 -8.50 -0.18 3.62
C LEU A 29 -7.14 0.50 3.59
N TYR A 30 -7.06 1.68 2.98
CA TYR A 30 -5.77 2.34 2.83
C TYR A 30 -5.84 3.86 2.84
N THR A 31 -4.76 4.45 3.33
CA THR A 31 -4.45 5.88 3.29
C THR A 31 -3.04 6.11 2.78
N ASN A 32 -2.72 7.36 2.48
CA ASN A 32 -1.38 7.86 2.23
C ASN A 32 -1.42 9.37 2.50
N ASP A 33 -0.25 9.95 2.77
CA ASP A 33 -0.09 11.40 2.90
C ASP A 33 -1.09 11.99 3.92
N VAL A 34 -1.30 11.29 5.04
CA VAL A 34 -2.27 11.72 6.06
C VAL A 34 -1.92 13.11 6.58
N HIS A 35 -0.63 13.44 6.65
CA HIS A 35 -0.11 14.75 7.00
C HIS A 35 -0.69 15.33 8.31
N GLY A 36 -0.99 14.45 9.26
CA GLY A 36 -1.65 14.78 10.52
C GLY A 36 -3.13 15.13 10.41
N GLY A 37 -3.76 14.89 9.27
CA GLY A 37 -5.16 15.19 8.94
C GLY A 37 -6.17 14.25 9.58
N ILE A 38 -6.20 14.18 10.91
CA ILE A 38 -7.20 13.36 11.65
C ILE A 38 -8.37 14.20 12.20
N VAL A 39 -8.35 15.52 11.98
CA VAL A 39 -9.46 16.45 12.28
C VAL A 39 -10.13 16.85 10.97
N GLN A 40 -11.43 17.04 10.99
CA GLN A 40 -12.18 17.45 9.80
C GLN A 40 -11.73 18.82 9.30
N THR A 41 -11.76 19.02 7.99
CA THR A 41 -11.42 20.29 7.32
C THR A 41 -12.59 20.78 6.47
N GLU A 42 -12.68 22.08 6.26
CA GLU A 42 -13.69 22.66 5.37
C GLU A 42 -13.30 22.47 3.90
N ALA A 43 -14.16 21.85 3.11
CA ALA A 43 -13.96 21.71 1.66
C ALA A 43 -14.42 22.97 0.90
N THR A 44 -13.70 24.08 1.12
CA THR A 44 -13.98 25.38 0.47
C THR A 44 -13.92 25.33 -1.05
N PHE A 45 -13.16 24.39 -1.61
CA PHE A 45 -13.11 24.14 -3.06
C PHE A 45 -14.44 23.59 -3.64
N LEU A 46 -15.30 22.97 -2.82
CA LEU A 46 -16.63 22.53 -3.23
C LEU A 46 -17.66 23.65 -3.10
N ASN A 47 -17.62 24.39 -1.98
CA ASN A 47 -18.49 25.53 -1.74
C ASN A 47 -17.76 26.55 -0.85
N PRO A 48 -17.26 27.66 -1.40
CA PRO A 48 -16.52 28.66 -0.63
C PRO A 48 -17.37 29.37 0.44
N ASN A 49 -18.69 29.43 0.26
CA ASN A 49 -19.59 30.18 1.15
C ASN A 49 -20.20 29.28 2.25
N PHE A 50 -20.39 28.00 1.96
CA PHE A 50 -20.95 27.00 2.88
C PHE A 50 -20.23 25.66 2.70
N PRO A 51 -18.94 25.57 3.07
CA PRO A 51 -18.15 24.39 2.81
C PRO A 51 -18.66 23.21 3.63
N PRO A 52 -18.86 22.03 3.03
CA PRO A 52 -19.07 20.81 3.81
C PRO A 52 -17.79 20.42 4.54
N MET A 53 -17.94 19.72 5.67
CA MET A 53 -16.80 19.12 6.37
C MET A 53 -16.31 17.88 5.62
N LEU A 54 -15.00 17.81 5.41
CA LEU A 54 -14.30 16.72 4.75
C LEU A 54 -13.46 15.92 5.76
N GLY A 55 -13.40 14.60 5.54
CA GLY A 55 -12.49 13.71 6.24
C GLY A 55 -12.77 13.56 7.74
N GLY A 56 -11.67 13.43 8.50
CA GLY A 56 -11.66 13.27 9.95
C GLY A 56 -11.48 11.82 10.41
N GLY A 57 -10.56 11.61 11.34
CA GLY A 57 -10.19 10.29 11.85
C GLY A 57 -11.35 9.57 12.55
N ALA A 58 -12.27 10.30 13.19
CA ALA A 58 -13.48 9.70 13.78
C ALA A 58 -14.41 9.08 12.73
N SER A 59 -14.61 9.77 11.60
CA SER A 59 -15.40 9.27 10.47
C SER A 59 -14.75 8.03 9.86
N ALA A 60 -13.44 8.09 9.63
CA ALA A 60 -12.65 6.96 9.13
C ALA A 60 -12.73 5.75 10.08
N ALA A 61 -12.56 5.96 11.39
CA ALA A 61 -12.69 4.91 12.41
C ALA A 61 -14.06 4.22 12.36
N GLY A 62 -15.14 4.98 12.15
CA GLY A 62 -16.48 4.43 11.99
C GLY A 62 -16.61 3.53 10.74
N ILE A 63 -16.02 3.93 9.62
CA ILE A 63 -15.99 3.13 8.38
C ILE A 63 -15.14 1.86 8.58
N ILE A 64 -13.93 1.99 9.11
CA ILE A 64 -13.03 0.88 9.42
C ILE A 64 -13.74 -0.17 10.28
N LYS A 65 -14.46 0.26 11.33
CA LYS A 65 -15.24 -0.63 12.20
C LYS A 65 -16.31 -1.40 11.41
N LYS A 66 -17.10 -0.71 10.58
CA LYS A 66 -18.17 -1.33 9.77
C LYS A 66 -17.61 -2.36 8.78
N VAL A 67 -16.48 -2.07 8.13
CA VAL A 67 -15.83 -2.99 7.20
C VAL A 67 -15.30 -4.22 7.92
N ARG A 68 -14.67 -4.06 9.09
CA ARG A 68 -14.24 -5.19 9.92
C ARG A 68 -15.40 -6.07 10.37
N GLU A 69 -16.50 -5.47 10.82
CA GLU A 69 -17.72 -6.22 11.18
C GLU A 69 -18.30 -6.99 9.99
N LYS A 70 -18.28 -6.39 8.78
CA LYS A 70 -18.71 -7.04 7.54
C LYS A 70 -17.80 -8.22 7.20
N ALA A 71 -16.50 -8.00 7.16
CA ALA A 71 -15.52 -9.04 6.83
C ALA A 71 -15.56 -10.21 7.83
N ALA A 72 -15.75 -9.94 9.12
CA ALA A 72 -15.90 -10.98 10.14
C ALA A 72 -17.11 -11.89 9.88
N ARG A 73 -18.24 -11.35 9.42
CA ARG A 73 -19.42 -12.15 9.03
C ARG A 73 -19.18 -13.00 7.79
N GLU A 74 -18.28 -12.57 6.91
CA GLU A 74 -17.96 -13.26 5.66
C GLU A 74 -16.78 -14.25 5.80
N GLY A 75 -16.06 -14.24 6.92
CA GLY A 75 -14.80 -14.97 7.05
C GLY A 75 -13.67 -14.40 6.18
N SER A 76 -13.76 -13.12 5.81
CA SER A 76 -12.82 -12.41 4.93
C SER A 76 -11.70 -11.76 5.73
N ALA A 77 -10.52 -11.60 5.11
CA ALA A 77 -9.43 -10.84 5.71
C ALA A 77 -9.69 -9.33 5.61
N VAL A 78 -9.16 -8.57 6.57
CA VAL A 78 -9.10 -7.10 6.50
C VAL A 78 -7.69 -6.62 6.79
N LEU A 79 -7.21 -5.70 5.95
CA LEU A 79 -5.99 -4.95 6.13
C LEU A 79 -6.31 -3.46 6.22
N LEU A 80 -5.61 -2.75 7.11
CA LEU A 80 -5.58 -1.29 7.15
C LEU A 80 -4.13 -0.82 6.97
N LEU A 81 -3.83 -0.18 5.84
CA LEU A 81 -2.46 0.12 5.40
C LEU A 81 -2.28 1.63 5.16
N ASP A 82 -1.05 2.13 5.31
CA ASP A 82 -0.71 3.52 4.96
C ASP A 82 0.60 3.62 4.16
N ALA A 83 0.62 4.44 3.11
CA ALA A 83 1.79 4.60 2.26
C ALA A 83 2.76 5.74 2.67
N GLY A 84 2.69 6.26 3.90
CA GLY A 84 3.66 7.18 4.49
C GLY A 84 3.23 8.65 4.49
N ASP A 85 4.13 9.51 5.00
CA ASP A 85 3.89 10.94 5.30
C ASP A 85 2.75 11.13 6.30
N MET A 86 3.00 10.62 7.51
CA MET A 86 1.96 10.42 8.51
C MET A 86 1.55 11.73 9.19
N PHE A 87 2.52 12.56 9.61
CA PHE A 87 2.28 13.57 10.64
C PHE A 87 2.60 15.02 10.30
N GLN A 88 3.57 15.26 9.44
CA GLN A 88 3.94 16.63 9.08
C GLN A 88 2.78 17.27 8.31
N GLY A 89 2.53 18.58 8.42
CA GLY A 89 1.47 19.25 7.65
C GLY A 89 0.48 19.99 8.53
N THR A 90 -0.42 19.29 9.24
CA THR A 90 -1.32 19.96 10.20
C THR A 90 -0.58 20.40 11.47
N PRO A 91 -1.07 21.44 12.17
CA PRO A 91 -0.53 21.83 13.47
C PRO A 91 -0.58 20.71 14.52
N LEU A 92 -1.60 19.85 14.49
CA LEU A 92 -1.73 18.74 15.44
C LEU A 92 -0.59 17.73 15.26
N GLY A 93 -0.38 17.25 14.03
CA GLY A 93 0.68 16.28 13.75
C GLY A 93 2.06 16.88 13.97
N THR A 94 2.31 18.08 13.43
CA THR A 94 3.61 18.76 13.54
C THR A 94 3.98 19.10 14.99
N ARG A 95 3.06 19.70 15.78
CA ARG A 95 3.37 20.11 17.16
C ARG A 95 3.56 18.93 18.13
N THR A 96 2.96 17.78 17.83
CA THR A 96 3.13 16.57 18.65
C THR A 96 4.30 15.70 18.17
N GLY A 97 5.02 16.14 17.15
CA GLY A 97 6.08 15.35 16.51
C GLY A 97 5.57 14.03 15.93
N GLY A 98 4.28 13.94 15.60
CA GLY A 98 3.61 12.72 15.13
C GLY A 98 3.02 11.82 16.20
N LYS A 99 3.25 12.09 17.50
CA LYS A 99 2.73 11.25 18.58
C LYS A 99 1.21 11.07 18.51
N ALA A 100 0.45 12.16 18.31
CA ALA A 100 -1.01 12.08 18.24
C ALA A 100 -1.50 11.23 17.05
N ILE A 101 -0.73 11.21 15.96
CA ILE A 101 -1.07 10.43 14.77
C ILE A 101 -0.81 8.96 15.00
N ILE A 102 0.34 8.61 15.60
CA ILE A 102 0.63 7.23 16.01
C ILE A 102 -0.41 6.72 17.02
N GLU A 103 -0.80 7.53 18.01
CA GLU A 103 -1.87 7.16 18.96
C GLU A 103 -3.20 6.87 18.25
N TYR A 104 -3.60 7.72 17.28
CA TYR A 104 -4.77 7.46 16.45
C TYR A 104 -4.63 6.17 15.63
N MET A 105 -3.51 5.99 14.92
CA MET A 105 -3.25 4.83 14.08
C MET A 105 -3.24 3.53 14.91
N ASN A 106 -2.70 3.57 16.13
CA ASN A 106 -2.77 2.48 17.09
C ASN A 106 -4.22 2.18 17.50
N ALA A 107 -5.02 3.20 17.78
CA ALA A 107 -6.41 3.06 18.21
C ALA A 107 -7.31 2.46 17.12
N VAL A 108 -7.09 2.83 15.84
CA VAL A 108 -7.82 2.25 14.72
C VAL A 108 -7.20 0.97 14.19
N GLY A 109 -5.98 0.61 14.63
CA GLY A 109 -5.31 -0.65 14.34
C GLY A 109 -4.83 -0.79 12.90
N TYR A 110 -3.89 0.06 12.48
CA TYR A 110 -3.15 -0.16 11.24
C TYR A 110 -2.35 -1.46 11.30
N ASP A 111 -2.22 -2.15 10.16
CA ASP A 111 -1.49 -3.41 10.02
C ASP A 111 -0.04 -3.21 9.58
N ALA A 112 0.22 -2.20 8.74
CA ALA A 112 1.54 -1.77 8.32
C ALA A 112 1.49 -0.35 7.73
N VAL A 113 2.59 0.38 7.86
CA VAL A 113 2.75 1.74 7.32
C VAL A 113 4.13 1.86 6.68
N SER A 114 4.28 2.44 5.49
CA SER A 114 5.61 2.78 4.97
C SER A 114 6.09 4.13 5.48
N ALA A 115 7.41 4.34 5.55
CA ALA A 115 7.96 5.68 5.79
C ALA A 115 7.94 6.51 4.51
N GLY A 116 7.48 7.75 4.61
CA GLY A 116 7.57 8.75 3.54
C GLY A 116 8.74 9.73 3.73
N ASN A 117 8.86 10.70 2.81
CA ASN A 117 9.95 11.69 2.89
C ASN A 117 9.73 12.69 4.03
N HIS A 118 8.50 13.11 4.28
CA HIS A 118 8.18 14.08 5.33
C HIS A 118 8.22 13.47 6.75
N ASP A 119 8.28 12.14 6.87
CA ASP A 119 8.52 11.49 8.16
C ASP A 119 9.93 11.79 8.72
N PHE A 120 10.84 12.34 7.90
CA PHE A 120 12.18 12.81 8.28
C PHE A 120 12.25 14.33 8.53
N ASP A 121 11.15 15.08 8.43
CA ASP A 121 11.16 16.54 8.60
C ASP A 121 11.54 16.99 10.02
N LEU A 122 11.38 16.12 11.02
CA LEU A 122 11.85 16.35 12.40
C LEU A 122 13.07 15.48 12.76
N GLY A 123 13.76 14.95 11.75
CA GLY A 123 14.92 14.09 11.89
C GLY A 123 14.59 12.61 12.08
N LYS A 124 15.50 11.75 11.63
CA LYS A 124 15.40 10.28 11.77
C LYS A 124 15.18 9.83 13.22
N ASP A 125 15.71 10.58 14.20
CA ASP A 125 15.56 10.26 15.62
C ASP A 125 14.12 10.50 16.11
N ASN A 126 13.37 11.41 15.48
CA ASN A 126 11.93 11.54 15.73
C ASN A 126 11.18 10.32 15.19
N LEU A 127 11.44 9.92 13.93
CA LEU A 127 10.85 8.71 13.36
C LEU A 127 11.16 7.46 14.20
N ALA A 128 12.40 7.31 14.68
CA ALA A 128 12.79 6.23 15.58
C ALA A 128 11.95 6.19 16.88
N LYS A 129 11.59 7.35 17.45
CA LYS A 129 10.68 7.44 18.62
C LYS A 129 9.24 7.07 18.27
N LEU A 130 8.78 7.42 17.07
CA LEU A 130 7.43 7.06 16.60
C LEU A 130 7.32 5.55 16.36
N VAL A 131 8.34 4.93 15.77
CA VAL A 131 8.43 3.47 15.61
C VAL A 131 8.28 2.75 16.94
N GLN A 132 8.91 3.26 18.00
CA GLN A 132 8.81 2.67 19.34
C GLN A 132 7.41 2.78 19.97
N GLN A 133 6.59 3.73 19.51
CA GLN A 133 5.22 3.94 19.98
C GLN A 133 4.18 3.23 19.11
N ALA A 134 4.52 2.85 17.88
CA ALA A 134 3.61 2.19 16.95
C ALA A 134 3.37 0.73 17.33
N HIS A 135 2.11 0.29 17.27
CA HIS A 135 1.72 -1.12 17.45
C HIS A 135 1.79 -1.92 16.13
N PHE A 136 2.25 -1.27 15.07
CA PHE A 136 2.39 -1.80 13.72
C PHE A 136 3.81 -1.56 13.22
N PRO A 137 4.32 -2.38 12.28
CA PRO A 137 5.63 -2.14 11.69
C PRO A 137 5.60 -0.92 10.77
N ILE A 138 6.62 -0.06 10.91
CA ILE A 138 6.98 0.91 9.88
C ILE A 138 7.93 0.23 8.89
N LEU A 139 7.60 0.31 7.60
CA LEU A 139 8.24 -0.43 6.53
C LEU A 139 9.07 0.47 5.61
N SER A 140 10.27 0.02 5.27
CA SER A 140 11.04 0.50 4.14
C SER A 140 12.21 -0.45 3.86
N ALA A 141 12.30 -0.97 2.63
CA ALA A 141 13.34 -1.90 2.22
C ALA A 141 14.61 -1.21 1.70
N ASN A 142 14.52 0.09 1.38
CA ASN A 142 15.60 0.84 0.75
C ASN A 142 16.22 1.92 1.64
N ILE A 143 15.77 2.08 2.90
CA ILE A 143 16.51 2.88 3.88
C ILE A 143 17.60 2.03 4.51
N ILE A 144 18.87 2.38 4.29
CA ILE A 144 20.03 1.66 4.83
C ILE A 144 20.81 2.50 5.83
N ASP A 145 21.41 1.83 6.82
CA ASP A 145 22.46 2.42 7.65
C ASP A 145 23.78 2.46 6.86
N LYS A 146 24.38 3.65 6.74
CA LYS A 146 25.61 3.85 5.95
C LYS A 146 26.83 3.12 6.52
N LYS A 147 26.85 2.79 7.81
CA LYS A 147 27.97 2.07 8.45
C LYS A 147 27.86 0.57 8.24
N THR A 148 26.65 0.02 8.34
CA THR A 148 26.46 -1.44 8.26
C THR A 148 26.05 -1.93 6.87
N ASN A 149 25.60 -1.04 5.99
CA ASN A 149 25.01 -1.36 4.69
C ASN A 149 23.84 -2.37 4.79
N LYS A 150 23.06 -2.26 5.87
CA LYS A 150 21.86 -3.07 6.15
C LYS A 150 20.67 -2.14 6.26
N VAL A 151 19.47 -2.69 6.09
CA VAL A 151 18.21 -1.96 6.35
C VAL A 151 18.31 -1.30 7.73
N TRP A 152 17.95 -0.02 7.78
CA TRP A 152 18.05 0.78 8.99
C TRP A 152 17.18 0.18 10.11
N GLN A 153 17.76 0.02 11.30
CA GLN A 153 17.20 -0.83 12.36
C GLN A 153 15.80 -0.44 12.87
N TYR A 154 15.34 0.78 12.59
CA TYR A 154 14.02 1.28 13.03
C TYR A 154 12.93 1.04 11.99
N VAL A 155 13.25 0.53 10.81
CA VAL A 155 12.26 0.10 9.81
C VAL A 155 12.47 -1.37 9.47
N LYS A 156 11.41 -2.03 9.01
CA LYS A 156 11.49 -3.39 8.48
C LYS A 156 11.39 -3.34 6.95
N PRO A 157 12.10 -4.19 6.20
CA PRO A 157 11.92 -4.23 4.75
C PRO A 157 10.52 -4.72 4.37
N TYR A 158 10.00 -5.68 5.13
CA TYR A 158 8.70 -6.30 4.91
C TYR A 158 8.17 -6.97 6.19
N VAL A 159 6.91 -7.38 6.14
CA VAL A 159 6.23 -8.25 7.10
C VAL A 159 5.42 -9.32 6.36
N LEU A 160 5.24 -10.49 6.97
CA LEU A 160 4.33 -11.53 6.48
C LEU A 160 3.23 -11.72 7.53
N LEU A 161 1.98 -11.50 7.14
CA LEU A 161 0.80 -11.62 8.00
C LEU A 161 -0.01 -12.84 7.59
N GLU A 162 -0.62 -13.53 8.54
CA GLU A 162 -1.59 -14.59 8.26
C GLU A 162 -2.99 -14.14 8.66
N LYS A 163 -3.92 -14.03 7.70
CA LYS A 163 -5.30 -13.59 7.94
C LYS A 163 -6.28 -14.40 7.10
N ALA A 164 -7.34 -14.91 7.71
CA ALA A 164 -8.35 -15.75 7.04
C ALA A 164 -7.76 -16.94 6.23
N GLY A 165 -6.62 -17.48 6.70
CA GLY A 165 -5.89 -18.57 6.05
C GLY A 165 -5.02 -18.14 4.86
N LEU A 166 -4.88 -16.83 4.59
CA LEU A 166 -3.98 -16.26 3.59
C LEU A 166 -2.69 -15.75 4.24
N LYS A 167 -1.55 -16.05 3.61
CA LYS A 167 -0.25 -15.45 3.90
C LYS A 167 -0.05 -14.22 3.03
N ILE A 168 -0.17 -13.05 3.65
CA ILE A 168 -0.10 -11.75 2.99
C ILE A 168 1.25 -11.11 3.28
N GLY A 169 2.10 -11.04 2.26
CA GLY A 169 3.38 -10.34 2.32
C GLY A 169 3.20 -8.85 2.06
N ILE A 170 3.81 -8.00 2.88
CA ILE A 170 3.75 -6.54 2.72
C ILE A 170 5.17 -5.99 2.81
N PHE A 171 5.64 -5.28 1.79
CA PHE A 171 6.93 -4.58 1.81
C PHE A 171 6.74 -3.07 1.75
N GLY A 172 7.76 -2.33 2.17
CA GLY A 172 7.74 -0.86 2.15
C GLY A 172 8.84 -0.27 1.28
N LEU A 173 8.63 0.92 0.72
CA LEU A 173 9.69 1.74 0.13
C LEU A 173 9.48 3.23 0.43
N THR A 174 10.59 3.95 0.47
CA THR A 174 10.63 5.41 0.59
C THR A 174 11.36 5.97 -0.64
N THR A 175 10.81 6.97 -1.32
CA THR A 175 11.44 7.54 -2.53
C THR A 175 12.91 7.90 -2.31
N GLU A 176 13.80 7.52 -3.24
CA GLU A 176 15.22 7.90 -3.22
C GLU A 176 15.38 9.43 -3.27
N ALA A 177 14.38 10.13 -3.82
CA ALA A 177 14.31 11.59 -3.86
C ALA A 177 14.43 12.23 -2.47
N THR A 178 14.12 11.49 -1.40
CA THR A 178 14.26 11.95 -0.01
C THR A 178 15.66 12.51 0.28
N LYS A 179 16.72 11.99 -0.36
CA LYS A 179 18.09 12.55 -0.24
C LYS A 179 18.18 14.04 -0.56
N ASN A 180 17.32 14.51 -1.47
CA ASN A 180 17.28 15.88 -1.96
C ASN A 180 16.06 16.66 -1.44
N MET A 181 15.16 16.01 -0.70
CA MET A 181 13.97 16.63 -0.10
C MET A 181 14.10 16.85 1.41
N SER A 182 15.01 16.13 2.08
CA SER A 182 15.26 16.27 3.51
C SER A 182 16.52 17.08 3.81
N PHE A 183 16.62 17.61 5.03
CA PHE A 183 17.84 18.26 5.50
C PHE A 183 18.94 17.21 5.77
N ALA A 184 20.18 17.51 5.39
CA ALA A 184 21.29 16.55 5.44
C ALA A 184 21.57 16.01 6.85
N ASP A 185 21.36 16.82 7.88
CA ASP A 185 21.49 16.45 9.30
C ASP A 185 20.35 15.55 9.77
N HIS A 186 19.13 15.75 9.26
CA HIS A 186 17.95 14.93 9.59
C HIS A 186 18.08 13.48 9.15
N ILE A 187 18.80 13.23 8.05
CA ILE A 187 19.07 11.90 7.48
C ILE A 187 20.54 11.48 7.62
N ALA A 188 21.30 12.12 8.51
CA ALA A 188 22.71 11.83 8.69
C ALA A 188 22.94 10.36 9.09
N GLY A 189 23.85 9.67 8.40
CA GLY A 189 24.20 8.26 8.67
C GLY A 189 23.24 7.21 8.10
N ILE A 190 22.16 7.61 7.44
CA ILE A 190 21.33 6.72 6.62
C ILE A 190 21.42 7.10 5.14
N ASP A 191 21.02 6.18 4.27
CA ASP A 191 20.89 6.39 2.83
C ASP A 191 19.59 5.79 2.31
N PHE A 192 19.12 6.28 1.16
CA PHE A 192 17.94 5.78 0.45
C PHE A 192 18.40 5.12 -0.85
N THR A 193 18.50 3.80 -0.92
CA THR A 193 19.01 3.12 -2.13
C THR A 193 17.96 3.05 -3.24
N ASP A 194 18.40 2.69 -4.44
CA ASP A 194 17.54 2.38 -5.60
C ASP A 194 16.38 1.45 -5.19
N GLU A 195 15.17 1.87 -5.56
CA GLU A 195 13.91 1.25 -5.18
C GLU A 195 13.70 -0.11 -5.86
N VAL A 196 14.10 -0.27 -7.11
CA VAL A 196 13.87 -1.51 -7.90
C VAL A 196 14.57 -2.72 -7.29
N PRO A 197 15.89 -2.73 -7.06
CA PRO A 197 16.56 -3.88 -6.47
C PRO A 197 16.18 -4.07 -4.99
N ALA A 198 15.80 -3.01 -4.28
CA ALA A 198 15.31 -3.14 -2.90
C ALA A 198 13.94 -3.82 -2.84
N ALA A 199 13.00 -3.41 -3.70
CA ALA A 199 11.70 -4.03 -3.85
C ALA A 199 11.84 -5.49 -4.31
N GLN A 200 12.63 -5.77 -5.34
CA GLN A 200 12.79 -7.15 -5.84
C GLN A 200 13.30 -8.09 -4.74
N ARG A 201 14.30 -7.68 -3.94
CA ARG A 201 14.78 -8.48 -2.79
C ARG A 201 13.67 -8.75 -1.76
N ALA A 202 12.81 -7.78 -1.49
CA ALA A 202 11.71 -7.92 -0.55
C ALA A 202 10.63 -8.87 -1.09
N VAL A 203 10.26 -8.71 -2.37
CA VAL A 203 9.31 -9.59 -3.07
C VAL A 203 9.83 -11.04 -3.08
N ASP A 204 11.07 -11.25 -3.51
CA ASP A 204 11.69 -12.58 -3.55
C ASP A 204 11.69 -13.23 -2.16
N SER A 205 12.00 -12.45 -1.12
CA SER A 205 11.99 -12.92 0.27
C SER A 205 10.60 -13.32 0.75
N LEU A 206 9.57 -12.54 0.40
CA LEU A 206 8.18 -12.82 0.76
C LEU A 206 7.65 -14.06 0.02
N ARG A 207 7.91 -14.16 -1.28
CA ARG A 207 7.54 -15.33 -2.09
C ARG A 207 8.24 -16.60 -1.63
N ALA A 208 9.54 -16.53 -1.30
CA ALA A 208 10.27 -17.66 -0.74
C ALA A 208 9.72 -18.11 0.63
N LYS A 209 9.06 -17.21 1.38
CA LYS A 209 8.36 -17.53 2.64
C LYS A 209 6.93 -18.02 2.43
N GLY A 210 6.49 -18.18 1.18
CA GLY A 210 5.17 -18.68 0.81
C GLY A 210 4.07 -17.64 0.96
N ALA A 211 4.35 -16.37 0.67
CA ALA A 211 3.29 -15.36 0.54
C ALA A 211 2.38 -15.68 -0.66
N ASP A 212 1.09 -15.83 -0.39
CA ASP A 212 0.05 -16.03 -1.41
C ASP A 212 -0.16 -14.73 -2.20
N ILE A 213 -0.16 -13.60 -1.50
CA ILE A 213 -0.17 -12.26 -2.11
C ILE A 213 0.97 -11.38 -1.57
N VAL A 214 1.50 -10.52 -2.43
CA VAL A 214 2.54 -9.53 -2.11
C VAL A 214 2.04 -8.12 -2.43
N ILE A 215 2.00 -7.29 -1.39
CA ILE A 215 1.56 -5.90 -1.42
C ILE A 215 2.76 -4.98 -1.19
N GLY A 216 2.95 -3.97 -2.04
CA GLY A 216 3.92 -2.90 -1.84
C GLY A 216 3.26 -1.65 -1.27
N LEU A 217 3.77 -1.14 -0.14
CA LEU A 217 3.47 0.19 0.38
C LEU A 217 4.64 1.10 -0.01
N VAL A 218 4.48 1.88 -1.08
CA VAL A 218 5.59 2.65 -1.63
C VAL A 218 5.26 4.13 -1.55
N HIS A 219 6.11 4.90 -0.88
CA HIS A 219 5.96 6.35 -0.83
C HIS A 219 6.52 6.99 -2.11
N MET A 220 5.84 6.69 -3.22
CA MET A 220 6.14 7.12 -4.58
C MET A 220 4.81 7.41 -5.28
N GLY A 221 4.77 8.46 -6.09
CA GLY A 221 3.54 8.87 -6.78
C GLY A 221 3.25 8.04 -8.02
N LEU A 222 1.97 7.84 -8.35
CA LEU A 222 1.55 7.46 -9.71
C LEU A 222 1.48 8.69 -10.65
N PRO A 223 1.67 8.55 -11.97
CA PRO A 223 1.53 9.65 -12.94
C PRO A 223 0.17 10.34 -12.93
N TYR A 224 0.14 11.69 -13.02
CA TYR A 224 -1.11 12.48 -13.13
C TYR A 224 -2.02 12.11 -14.31
N ASP A 225 -1.53 11.34 -15.27
CA ASP A 225 -2.32 10.72 -16.32
C ASP A 225 -1.69 9.34 -16.55
N GLU A 226 -2.42 8.27 -16.22
CA GLU A 226 -1.87 6.92 -16.30
C GLU A 226 -1.59 6.46 -17.73
N GLU A 227 -2.38 6.90 -18.72
CA GLU A 227 -2.18 6.53 -20.12
C GLU A 227 -0.94 7.21 -20.68
N GLU A 228 -0.79 8.50 -20.40
CA GLU A 228 0.38 9.27 -20.78
C GLU A 228 1.63 8.78 -20.06
N GLY A 229 1.53 8.47 -18.75
CA GLY A 229 2.60 7.87 -17.98
C GLY A 229 3.08 6.54 -18.57
N TRP A 230 2.14 5.68 -18.96
CA TRP A 230 2.45 4.41 -19.62
C TRP A 230 3.08 4.61 -21.01
N ARG A 231 2.57 5.56 -21.80
CA ARG A 231 3.15 5.90 -23.11
C ARG A 231 4.61 6.32 -22.97
N GLN A 232 4.89 7.22 -22.03
CA GLN A 232 6.25 7.70 -21.75
C GLN A 232 7.18 6.57 -21.30
N LEU A 233 6.69 5.67 -20.43
CA LEU A 233 7.47 4.51 -19.99
C LEU A 233 7.84 3.62 -21.18
N LYS A 234 6.88 3.24 -22.04
CA LYS A 234 7.14 2.43 -23.23
C LYS A 234 8.16 3.08 -24.16
N GLU A 235 8.06 4.39 -24.38
CA GLU A 235 9.01 5.14 -25.20
C GLU A 235 10.42 5.10 -24.61
N SER A 236 10.55 5.30 -23.29
CA SER A 236 11.84 5.23 -22.60
C SER A 236 12.49 3.85 -22.72
N ILE A 237 11.70 2.78 -22.58
CA ILE A 237 12.15 1.39 -22.73
C ILE A 237 12.61 1.13 -24.16
N ALA A 238 11.81 1.52 -25.16
CA ALA A 238 12.12 1.32 -26.58
C ALA A 238 13.41 2.05 -27.00
N GLN A 239 13.62 3.26 -26.46
CA GLN A 239 14.80 4.07 -26.76
C GLN A 239 16.03 3.69 -25.91
N LYS A 240 15.88 2.77 -24.94
CA LYS A 240 16.91 2.43 -23.94
C LYS A 240 17.44 3.67 -23.21
N VAL A 241 16.58 4.66 -23.00
CA VAL A 241 16.92 5.90 -22.32
C VAL A 241 16.70 5.69 -20.83
N GLN A 242 17.78 5.75 -20.06
CA GLN A 242 17.67 5.77 -18.61
C GLN A 242 17.17 7.14 -18.16
N LYS A 243 16.05 7.15 -17.43
CA LYS A 243 15.48 8.37 -16.87
C LYS A 243 16.48 9.00 -15.89
N LYS A 244 16.66 10.33 -15.98
CA LYS A 244 17.51 11.10 -15.05
C LYS A 244 16.81 11.42 -13.73
N SER A 245 15.49 11.28 -13.68
CA SER A 245 14.68 11.49 -12.48
C SER A 245 14.37 10.15 -11.81
N TYR A 246 13.98 10.23 -10.55
CA TYR A 246 13.44 9.11 -9.79
C TYR A 246 12.26 8.44 -10.50
N LEU A 247 12.12 7.15 -10.24
CA LEU A 247 10.99 6.36 -10.72
C LEU A 247 9.71 6.78 -9.99
N ASN A 248 8.59 6.64 -10.68
CA ASN A 248 7.27 6.72 -10.09
C ASN A 248 6.75 5.31 -9.74
N ALA A 249 5.65 5.22 -9.01
CA ALA A 249 5.06 3.96 -8.55
C ALA A 249 4.64 3.02 -9.69
N MET A 250 4.14 3.56 -10.80
CA MET A 250 3.77 2.80 -12.00
C MET A 250 5.01 2.17 -12.66
N GLU A 251 6.07 2.95 -12.82
CA GLU A 251 7.33 2.46 -13.39
C GLU A 251 7.96 1.38 -12.49
N LEU A 252 7.92 1.57 -11.18
CA LEU A 252 8.39 0.55 -10.22
C LEU A 252 7.59 -0.75 -10.36
N ALA A 253 6.26 -0.68 -10.42
CA ALA A 253 5.39 -1.84 -10.60
C ALA A 253 5.75 -2.62 -11.87
N HIS A 254 6.09 -1.92 -12.96
CA HIS A 254 6.50 -2.55 -14.20
C HIS A 254 7.84 -3.31 -14.09
N TYR A 255 8.83 -2.67 -13.46
CA TYR A 255 10.19 -3.22 -13.36
C TYR A 255 10.34 -4.35 -12.34
N VAL A 256 9.54 -4.35 -11.27
CA VAL A 256 9.65 -5.35 -10.19
C VAL A 256 8.65 -6.47 -10.43
N LYS A 257 9.12 -7.72 -10.54
CA LYS A 257 8.26 -8.86 -10.82
C LYS A 257 7.80 -9.53 -9.53
N GLY A 258 6.55 -10.01 -9.54
CA GLY A 258 5.95 -10.77 -8.44
C GLY A 258 5.16 -9.94 -7.42
N ILE A 259 4.97 -8.64 -7.67
CA ILE A 259 4.04 -7.78 -6.92
C ILE A 259 2.63 -8.00 -7.46
N ASP A 260 1.67 -8.26 -6.57
CA ASP A 260 0.25 -8.34 -6.99
C ASP A 260 -0.43 -6.97 -6.87
N ILE A 261 -0.16 -6.27 -5.77
CA ILE A 261 -0.78 -4.98 -5.45
C ILE A 261 0.30 -3.99 -5.03
N LEU A 262 0.22 -2.76 -5.52
CA LEU A 262 1.11 -1.67 -5.15
C LEU A 262 0.29 -0.44 -4.76
N MET A 263 0.61 0.15 -3.61
CA MET A 263 -0.05 1.33 -3.07
C MET A 263 0.94 2.48 -3.01
N GLY A 264 0.67 3.51 -3.81
CA GLY A 264 1.46 4.74 -3.89
C GLY A 264 1.05 5.80 -2.87
N GLY A 265 1.78 6.92 -2.88
CA GLY A 265 1.55 8.11 -2.06
C GLY A 265 2.25 9.34 -2.65
N HIS A 266 2.79 10.24 -1.82
CA HIS A 266 3.72 11.32 -2.17
C HIS A 266 3.12 12.51 -2.95
N ILE A 267 2.34 12.28 -4.00
CA ILE A 267 1.86 13.37 -4.89
C ILE A 267 0.43 13.84 -4.57
N HIS A 268 -0.21 13.23 -3.57
CA HIS A 268 -1.54 13.60 -3.04
C HIS A 268 -2.69 13.52 -4.06
N ARG A 269 -2.55 12.66 -5.09
CA ARG A 269 -3.56 12.43 -6.12
C ARG A 269 -4.20 11.06 -5.96
N GLY A 270 -5.52 11.02 -5.77
CA GLY A 270 -6.29 9.78 -5.82
C GLY A 270 -6.70 9.38 -7.23
N TYR A 271 -6.91 8.07 -7.41
CA TYR A 271 -7.50 7.47 -8.62
C TYR A 271 -8.82 6.81 -8.25
N ASN A 272 -9.84 6.95 -9.09
CA ASN A 272 -11.12 6.29 -8.87
C ASN A 272 -11.05 4.80 -9.21
N GLU A 273 -10.26 4.44 -10.22
CA GLU A 273 -10.00 3.07 -10.64
C GLU A 273 -8.49 2.80 -10.51
N PRO A 274 -8.09 1.57 -10.16
CA PRO A 274 -6.68 1.22 -10.14
C PRO A 274 -6.11 1.22 -11.55
N TRP A 275 -4.86 1.64 -11.69
CA TRP A 275 -4.09 1.31 -12.88
C TRP A 275 -3.61 -0.14 -12.78
N VAL A 276 -3.69 -0.90 -13.87
CA VAL A 276 -3.19 -2.27 -13.94
C VAL A 276 -2.08 -2.33 -14.96
N ASP A 277 -0.90 -2.80 -14.55
CA ASP A 277 0.21 -2.97 -15.48
C ASP A 277 -0.18 -3.94 -16.61
N PRO A 278 -0.08 -3.53 -17.88
CA PRO A 278 -0.52 -4.36 -19.00
C PRO A 278 0.28 -5.65 -19.20
N ASP A 279 1.51 -5.71 -18.69
CA ASP A 279 2.47 -6.79 -18.96
C ASP A 279 2.61 -7.76 -17.78
N ASN A 280 2.56 -7.29 -16.53
CA ASN A 280 2.68 -8.14 -15.34
C ASN A 280 1.45 -8.15 -14.43
N HIS A 281 0.41 -7.39 -14.76
CA HIS A 281 -0.87 -7.34 -14.06
C HIS A 281 -0.80 -6.86 -12.60
N THR A 282 0.29 -6.20 -12.19
CA THR A 282 0.34 -5.54 -10.87
C THR A 282 -0.73 -4.44 -10.81
N ILE A 283 -1.58 -4.50 -9.78
CA ILE A 283 -2.66 -3.55 -9.56
C ILE A 283 -2.15 -2.40 -8.70
N CYS A 284 -2.21 -1.17 -9.20
CA CYS A 284 -1.69 0.01 -8.53
C CYS A 284 -2.81 0.94 -8.06
N PHE A 285 -2.76 1.30 -6.78
CA PHE A 285 -3.68 2.23 -6.12
C PHE A 285 -2.93 3.44 -5.59
N GLN A 286 -3.61 4.57 -5.48
CA GLN A 286 -3.17 5.70 -4.66
C GLN A 286 -4.39 6.52 -4.25
N ASN A 287 -4.36 7.05 -3.03
CA ASN A 287 -5.41 7.89 -2.50
C ASN A 287 -4.97 9.37 -2.51
N TYR A 288 -5.92 10.26 -2.22
CA TYR A 288 -5.62 11.66 -1.92
C TYR A 288 -4.99 11.78 -0.52
N GLY A 289 -4.43 12.96 -0.21
CA GLY A 289 -3.79 13.24 1.08
C GLY A 289 -4.67 13.97 2.12
N ASN A 290 -4.01 14.42 3.19
CA ASN A 290 -4.53 15.21 4.31
C ASN A 290 -5.69 14.56 5.09
N GLY A 291 -5.78 13.22 5.05
CA GLY A 291 -6.87 12.47 5.70
C GLY A 291 -8.26 12.84 5.18
N GLY A 292 -8.35 13.39 3.97
CA GLY A 292 -9.60 13.74 3.33
C GLY A 292 -10.42 12.51 2.92
N ASN A 293 -9.75 11.39 2.67
CA ASN A 293 -10.34 10.17 2.11
C ASN A 293 -9.80 8.90 2.78
N LEU A 294 -10.59 7.82 2.74
CA LEU A 294 -10.19 6.46 3.10
C LEU A 294 -10.47 5.56 1.90
N GLY A 295 -9.41 5.01 1.30
CA GLY A 295 -9.50 4.10 0.17
C GLY A 295 -9.97 2.72 0.63
N MET A 296 -10.70 2.03 -0.25
CA MET A 296 -11.13 0.65 -0.01
C MET A 296 -11.08 -0.15 -1.31
N ALA A 297 -10.43 -1.31 -1.26
CA ALA A 297 -10.45 -2.31 -2.33
C ALA A 297 -10.97 -3.65 -1.79
N GLU A 298 -11.82 -4.32 -2.57
CA GLU A 298 -12.20 -5.72 -2.35
C GLU A 298 -11.41 -6.59 -3.35
N ILE A 299 -10.52 -7.42 -2.83
CA ILE A 299 -9.67 -8.31 -3.65
C ILE A 299 -10.14 -9.74 -3.48
N LEU A 300 -10.31 -10.44 -4.60
CA LEU A 300 -10.59 -11.87 -4.65
C LEU A 300 -9.29 -12.60 -5.01
N VAL A 301 -8.87 -13.51 -4.14
CA VAL A 301 -7.67 -14.32 -4.30
C VAL A 301 -8.12 -15.75 -4.57
N ASP A 302 -7.76 -16.25 -5.76
CA ASP A 302 -7.94 -17.66 -6.09
C ASP A 302 -6.79 -18.48 -5.47
N MET A 303 -7.11 -19.62 -4.85
CA MET A 303 -6.20 -20.43 -4.02
C MET A 303 -5.82 -21.75 -4.67
#